data_AF-A0A7K6QNG7-F1
#
_entry.id   AF-A0A7K6QNG7-F1
#
_cell.length_a   1.000
_cell.length_b   1.000
_cell.length_c   1.000
_cell.angle_alpha   90.00
_cell.angle_beta   90.00
_cell.angle_gamma   90.00
#
_symmetry.space_group_name_H-M   'P 1'
#
loop_
_entity.id
_entity.type
_entity.pdbx_description
1 polymer ?
#
loop_
_entity_poly.entity_id
_entity_poly.type
_entity_poly.pdbx_seq_one_letter_code
_entity_poly.pdbx_strand_id
1 'polypeptide(L)'
;AEAADQLGLMHFMQALRLLTSFQYVAASSDEKVTVTDTEFNHVPVRLYLPRQAPDGLRKAMLYFHGGGWCMGDAGMQGYDHMARHVSAQLNAVVVSVNYRLAPEHRFPVPFEDVYSVTKFFLQSEVLAQHRVDPTRVCVAGDSAGGNLAAAVAQQLSEDPEVKTKLKAQILLYPALQALDLNLPSYRDNDNKPLLPRWLMVRFWSEYFTSDPALQEAMASNKHVPAEASHLFQFVNWSSLLPAGMRGAHEYSAPRAGSAELARRYPGFLD
;
A
#
# COMPACT_ATOMS: atom_id res chain seq x y z
N ALA A 1 0.95 -19.63 11.51
CA ALA A 1 -0.23 -18.76 11.32
C ALA A 1 -1.50 -19.59 11.13
N GLU A 2 -1.58 -20.44 10.10
CA GLU A 2 -2.79 -21.26 9.83
C GLU A 2 -3.24 -22.13 11.01
N ALA A 3 -2.33 -22.86 11.65
CA ALA A 3 -2.68 -23.69 12.80
C ALA A 3 -3.26 -22.87 13.97
N ALA A 4 -2.73 -21.68 14.23
CA ALA A 4 -3.23 -20.81 15.31
C ALA A 4 -4.63 -20.27 15.01
N ASP A 5 -4.89 -19.95 13.74
CA ASP A 5 -6.18 -19.47 13.24
C ASP A 5 -7.25 -20.58 13.29
N GLN A 6 -6.92 -21.77 12.79
CA GLN A 6 -7.81 -22.95 12.82
C GLN A 6 -8.14 -23.42 14.24
N LEU A 7 -7.21 -23.26 15.18
CA LEU A 7 -7.42 -23.58 16.59
C LEU A 7 -8.13 -22.44 17.36
N GLY A 8 -8.46 -21.32 16.71
CA GLY A 8 -9.11 -20.17 17.33
C GLY A 8 -8.24 -19.42 18.34
N LEU A 9 -6.92 -19.65 18.32
CA LEU A 9 -5.97 -19.04 19.25
C LEU A 9 -5.66 -17.59 18.86
N MET A 10 -5.63 -17.30 17.56
CA MET A 10 -5.25 -16.00 17.02
C MET A 10 -5.65 -15.87 15.55
N HIS A 11 -6.14 -14.70 15.14
CA HIS A 11 -6.42 -14.45 13.73
C HIS A 11 -5.14 -14.59 12.88
N PHE A 12 -5.25 -15.19 11.70
CA PHE A 12 -4.09 -15.42 10.82
C PHE A 12 -3.23 -14.17 10.57
N MET A 13 -3.84 -13.00 10.34
CA MET A 13 -3.11 -11.75 10.11
C MET A 13 -2.35 -11.29 11.36
N GLN A 14 -2.91 -11.50 12.55
CA GLN A 14 -2.22 -11.20 13.80
C GLN A 14 -1.03 -12.15 13.99
N ALA A 15 -1.18 -13.43 13.64
CA ALA A 15 -0.08 -14.38 13.68
C ALA A 15 1.05 -14.01 12.70
N LEU A 16 0.73 -13.50 11.50
CA LEU A 16 1.72 -12.98 10.56
C LEU A 16 2.43 -11.72 11.11
N ARG A 17 1.70 -10.78 11.72
CA ARG A 17 2.30 -9.59 12.34
C ARG A 17 3.30 -9.95 13.44
N LEU A 18 2.98 -10.95 14.26
CA LEU A 18 3.92 -11.44 15.28
C LEU A 18 5.21 -11.97 14.66
N LEU A 19 5.12 -12.70 13.55
CA LEU A 19 6.29 -13.19 12.83
C LEU A 19 7.16 -12.06 12.26
N THR A 20 6.62 -10.86 12.03
CA THR A 20 7.41 -9.72 11.54
C THR A 20 7.86 -8.77 12.65
N SER A 21 7.34 -8.93 13.87
CA SER A 21 7.57 -7.98 14.98
C SER A 21 9.03 -7.87 15.41
N PHE A 22 9.83 -8.94 15.26
CA PHE A 22 11.27 -8.92 15.57
C PHE A 22 12.07 -7.99 14.63
N GLN A 23 11.49 -7.56 13.51
CA GLN A 23 12.12 -6.62 12.59
C GLN A 23 11.94 -5.16 13.04
N TYR A 24 11.13 -4.89 14.07
CA TYR A 24 10.92 -3.54 14.55
C TYR A 24 12.21 -2.98 15.17
N VAL A 25 12.55 -1.75 14.78
CA VAL A 25 13.60 -0.95 15.40
C VAL A 25 13.01 0.31 16.01
N ALA A 26 13.47 0.70 17.20
CA ALA A 26 13.02 1.94 17.83
C ALA A 26 13.59 3.16 17.10
N ALA A 27 12.83 4.26 17.07
CA ALA A 27 13.31 5.54 16.58
C ALA A 27 14.58 5.95 17.32
N SER A 28 15.68 6.07 16.58
CA SER A 28 17.00 6.36 17.11
C SER A 28 17.72 7.29 16.14
N SER A 29 18.18 8.43 16.63
CA SER A 29 18.92 9.38 15.79
C SER A 29 20.39 8.98 15.68
N ASP A 30 21.02 9.30 14.55
CA ASP A 30 22.45 9.15 14.30
C ASP A 30 23.07 10.48 13.83
N GLU A 31 24.36 10.48 13.50
CA GLU A 31 25.08 11.68 13.03
C GLU A 31 24.57 12.26 11.70
N LYS A 32 23.83 11.49 10.89
CA LYS A 32 23.30 11.92 9.60
C LYS A 32 21.82 12.27 9.66
N VAL A 33 21.02 11.58 10.46
CA VAL A 33 19.56 11.66 10.45
C VAL A 33 19.01 11.73 11.88
N THR A 34 18.15 12.71 12.12
CA THR A 34 17.26 12.75 13.29
C THR A 34 16.03 11.92 12.98
N VAL A 35 15.75 10.91 13.81
CA VAL A 35 14.59 10.03 13.67
C VAL A 35 13.66 10.24 14.87
N THR A 36 12.38 10.47 14.60
CA THR A 36 11.39 10.76 15.64
C THR A 36 10.05 10.12 15.31
N ASP A 37 9.47 9.42 16.28
CA ASP A 37 8.09 8.97 16.22
C ASP A 37 7.18 10.13 16.66
N THR A 38 6.19 10.45 15.85
CA THR A 38 5.24 11.55 16.08
C THR A 38 3.91 11.24 15.39
N GLU A 39 3.00 12.21 15.34
CA GLU A 39 1.72 12.08 14.66
C GLU A 39 1.50 13.24 13.70
N PHE A 40 1.03 12.93 12.50
CA PHE A 40 0.51 13.91 11.56
C PHE A 40 -0.98 13.67 11.38
N ASN A 41 -1.79 14.67 11.71
CA ASN A 41 -3.25 14.56 11.70
C ASN A 41 -3.79 13.30 12.40
N HIS A 42 -3.30 13.03 13.62
CA HIS A 42 -3.66 11.87 14.46
C HIS A 42 -3.28 10.47 13.91
N VAL A 43 -2.48 10.41 12.85
CA VAL A 43 -1.91 9.16 12.34
C VAL A 43 -0.44 9.09 12.76
N PRO A 44 0.01 7.99 13.39
CA PRO A 44 1.41 7.83 13.76
C PRO A 44 2.31 7.80 12.52
N VAL A 45 3.42 8.53 12.59
CA VAL A 45 4.45 8.58 11.55
C VAL A 45 5.83 8.49 12.19
N ARG A 46 6.76 7.88 11.46
CA ARG A 46 8.19 8.01 11.75
C ARG A 46 8.81 9.03 10.80
N LEU A 47 9.30 10.12 11.38
CA LEU A 47 9.91 11.23 10.67
C LEU A 47 11.44 11.06 10.64
N TYR A 48 12.02 11.17 9.44
CA TYR A 48 13.46 11.17 9.21
C TYR A 48 13.88 12.53 8.66
N LEU A 49 14.63 13.29 9.46
CA LEU A 49 15.12 14.61 9.11
C LEU A 49 16.65 14.60 8.98
N PRO A 50 17.23 14.94 7.81
CA PRO A 50 18.67 14.94 7.66
C PRO A 50 19.28 16.09 8.47
N ARG A 51 20.35 15.79 9.22
CA ARG A 51 21.04 16.75 10.11
C ARG A 51 21.85 17.78 9.36
N GLN A 52 22.34 17.46 8.15
CA GLN A 52 22.98 18.45 7.30
C GLN A 52 21.96 19.55 6.97
N ALA A 53 22.27 20.78 7.35
CA ALA A 53 21.52 21.94 6.90
C ALA A 53 21.77 22.09 5.39
N PRO A 54 20.73 22.13 4.54
CA PRO A 54 20.94 22.46 3.15
C PRO A 54 21.30 23.94 3.07
N ASP A 55 22.03 24.33 2.02
CA ASP A 55 22.12 25.72 1.59
C ASP A 55 20.77 26.28 1.03
N GLY A 56 19.65 25.58 1.29
CA GLY A 56 18.33 25.84 0.71
C GLY A 56 17.20 25.00 1.34
N LEU A 57 16.13 24.78 0.58
CA LEU A 57 14.99 23.93 0.97
C LEU A 57 15.25 22.45 0.62
N ARG A 58 14.66 21.55 1.42
CA ARG A 58 14.78 20.09 1.34
C ARG A 58 13.78 19.50 0.35
N LYS A 59 14.06 18.28 -0.12
CA LYS A 59 13.05 17.42 -0.76
C LYS A 59 12.20 16.76 0.33
N ALA A 60 11.06 16.19 -0.05
CA ALA A 60 10.34 15.28 0.84
C ALA A 60 9.79 14.05 0.14
N MET A 61 9.72 12.95 0.88
CA MET A 61 9.09 11.69 0.46
C MET A 61 8.16 11.21 1.56
N LEU A 62 6.88 11.01 1.23
CA LEU A 62 5.98 10.25 2.07
C LEU A 62 6.04 8.79 1.64
N TYR A 63 6.33 7.89 2.57
CA TYR A 63 6.49 6.47 2.31
C TYR A 63 5.39 5.66 2.98
N PHE A 64 4.75 4.79 2.21
CA PHE A 64 3.73 3.85 2.66
C PHE A 64 4.29 2.44 2.54
N HIS A 65 4.36 1.72 3.66
CA HIS A 65 4.98 0.40 3.68
C HIS A 65 4.11 -0.67 3.00
N GLY A 66 4.73 -1.76 2.54
CA GLY A 66 4.02 -2.96 2.09
C GLY A 66 3.50 -3.82 3.23
N GLY A 67 2.97 -5.00 2.89
CA GLY A 67 2.43 -5.97 3.86
C GLY A 67 0.94 -6.29 3.68
N GLY A 68 0.42 -6.20 2.44
CA GLY A 68 -0.94 -6.61 2.12
C GLY A 68 -2.01 -5.90 2.93
N TRP A 69 -1.78 -4.63 3.31
CA TRP A 69 -2.62 -3.80 4.20
C TRP A 69 -2.85 -4.41 5.60
N CYS A 70 -2.26 -5.56 5.90
CA CYS A 70 -2.54 -6.37 7.07
C CYS A 70 -1.34 -6.55 7.98
N MET A 71 -0.14 -6.22 7.52
CA MET A 71 1.10 -6.26 8.29
C MET A 71 2.02 -5.13 7.81
N GLY A 72 3.15 -5.01 8.48
CA GLY A 72 4.08 -3.91 8.24
C GLY A 72 4.07 -2.91 9.40
N ASP A 73 5.15 -2.15 9.52
CA ASP A 73 5.24 -1.02 10.44
C ASP A 73 6.28 -0.03 9.89
N ALA A 74 6.04 1.26 10.06
CA ALA A 74 6.97 2.32 9.64
C ALA A 74 8.39 2.15 10.19
N GLY A 75 8.53 1.49 11.34
CA GLY A 75 9.77 1.18 12.03
C GLY A 75 10.34 -0.21 11.79
N MET A 76 9.87 -0.99 10.81
CA MET A 76 10.56 -2.21 10.42
C MET A 76 11.94 -1.91 9.85
N GLN A 77 12.94 -2.73 10.19
CA GLN A 77 14.35 -2.54 9.89
C GLN A 77 14.63 -2.23 8.42
N GLY A 78 13.95 -2.91 7.49
CA GLY A 78 14.10 -2.68 6.05
C GLY A 78 13.64 -1.27 5.63
N TYR A 79 12.48 -0.83 6.11
CA TYR A 79 11.94 0.49 5.82
C TYR A 79 12.73 1.59 6.54
N ASP A 80 13.17 1.34 7.78
CA ASP A 80 14.02 2.27 8.53
C ASP A 80 15.35 2.51 7.82
N HIS A 81 16.01 1.44 7.38
CA HIS A 81 17.27 1.56 6.62
C HIS A 81 17.08 2.32 5.30
N MET A 82 16.00 2.02 4.56
CA MET A 82 15.67 2.74 3.32
C MET A 82 15.40 4.23 3.58
N ALA A 83 14.59 4.56 4.59
CA ALA A 83 14.23 5.93 4.91
C ALA A 83 15.44 6.76 5.36
N ARG A 84 16.32 6.19 6.21
CA ARG A 84 17.60 6.82 6.57
C ARG A 84 18.49 7.04 5.35
N HIS A 85 18.62 6.03 4.49
CA HIS A 85 19.44 6.11 3.29
C HIS A 85 18.95 7.24 2.36
N VAL A 86 17.65 7.28 2.07
CA VAL A 86 17.04 8.34 1.24
C VAL A 86 17.21 9.70 1.89
N SER A 87 16.94 9.81 3.20
CA SER A 87 17.05 11.07 3.93
C SER A 87 18.46 11.65 3.88
N ALA A 88 19.46 10.83 4.21
CA ALA A 88 20.86 11.23 4.23
C ALA A 88 21.42 11.52 2.83
N GLN A 89 21.16 10.66 1.84
CA GLN A 89 21.75 10.79 0.50
C GLN A 89 21.11 11.90 -0.32
N LEU A 90 19.79 12.07 -0.23
CA LEU A 90 19.06 13.03 -1.05
C LEU A 90 18.82 14.36 -0.34
N ASN A 91 19.22 14.46 0.93
CA ASN A 91 18.88 15.56 1.82
C ASN A 91 17.36 15.79 1.89
N ALA A 92 16.62 14.71 2.08
CA ALA A 92 15.17 14.66 2.02
C ALA A 92 14.55 14.40 3.40
N VAL A 93 13.41 15.06 3.67
CA VAL A 93 12.53 14.67 4.77
C VAL A 93 11.80 13.40 4.36
N VAL A 94 11.87 12.33 5.14
CA VAL A 94 11.06 11.12 4.88
C VAL A 94 10.01 11.00 5.97
N VAL A 95 8.75 10.89 5.56
CA VAL A 95 7.59 10.64 6.44
C VAL A 95 7.15 9.21 6.18
N SER A 96 7.56 8.27 7.04
CA SER A 96 7.12 6.87 6.96
C SER A 96 5.82 6.73 7.74
N VAL A 97 4.72 6.45 7.05
CA VAL A 97 3.37 6.48 7.66
C VAL A 97 3.02 5.13 8.24
N ASN A 98 2.61 5.10 9.51
CA ASN A 98 2.15 3.89 10.19
C ASN A 98 0.62 3.84 10.15
N TYR A 99 0.09 3.62 8.96
CA TYR A 99 -1.36 3.59 8.73
C TYR A 99 -2.00 2.36 9.40
N ARG A 100 -3.27 2.49 9.79
CA ARG A 100 -4.01 1.40 10.44
C ARG A 100 -4.17 0.21 9.51
N LEU A 101 -4.19 -1.01 10.06
CA LEU A 101 -4.12 -2.25 9.29
C LEU A 101 -5.41 -3.08 9.39
N ALA A 102 -5.73 -3.78 8.30
CA ALA A 102 -6.77 -4.80 8.27
C ALA A 102 -6.31 -6.08 8.99
N PRO A 103 -7.21 -6.84 9.63
CA PRO A 103 -8.66 -6.75 9.57
C PRO A 103 -9.31 -5.79 10.59
N GLU A 104 -8.55 -5.26 11.55
CA GLU A 104 -9.08 -4.34 12.58
C GLU A 104 -9.59 -3.04 11.95
N HIS A 105 -8.89 -2.56 10.91
CA HIS A 105 -9.22 -1.37 10.15
C HIS A 105 -9.19 -1.68 8.65
N ARG A 106 -10.35 -2.01 8.09
CA ARG A 106 -10.52 -2.38 6.69
C ARG A 106 -10.64 -1.14 5.80
N PHE A 107 -10.53 -1.32 4.49
CA PHE A 107 -10.82 -0.30 3.50
C PHE A 107 -12.14 0.44 3.83
N PRO A 108 -12.17 1.78 3.76
CA PRO A 108 -11.13 2.68 3.24
C PRO A 108 -10.13 3.18 4.31
N VAL A 109 -10.18 2.71 5.55
CA VAL A 109 -9.41 3.31 6.68
C VAL A 109 -7.90 3.42 6.42
N PRO A 110 -7.20 2.38 5.91
CA PRO A 110 -5.76 2.50 5.62
C PRO A 110 -5.45 3.55 4.56
N PHE A 111 -6.35 3.75 3.58
CA PHE A 111 -6.24 4.78 2.56
C PHE A 111 -6.49 6.18 3.14
N GLU A 112 -7.53 6.34 3.97
CA GLU A 112 -7.84 7.61 4.63
C GLU A 112 -6.68 8.10 5.50
N ASP A 113 -5.98 7.19 6.19
CA ASP A 113 -4.80 7.52 6.99
C ASP A 113 -3.68 8.12 6.14
N VAL A 114 -3.24 7.41 5.09
CA VAL A 114 -2.15 7.91 4.23
C VAL A 114 -2.56 9.17 3.46
N TYR A 115 -3.82 9.28 3.06
CA TYR A 115 -4.35 10.45 2.38
C TYR A 115 -4.32 11.67 3.30
N SER A 116 -4.82 11.52 4.52
CA SER A 116 -4.90 12.60 5.50
C SER A 116 -3.51 13.09 5.94
N VAL A 117 -2.55 12.17 6.16
CA VAL A 117 -1.16 12.52 6.44
C VAL A 117 -0.54 13.28 5.28
N THR A 118 -0.77 12.82 4.05
CA THR A 118 -0.20 13.47 2.86
C THR A 118 -0.78 14.87 2.67
N LYS A 119 -2.10 15.02 2.77
CA LYS A 119 -2.78 16.32 2.69
C LYS A 119 -2.32 17.27 3.78
N PHE A 120 -2.17 16.80 5.03
CA PHE A 120 -1.64 17.58 6.13
C PHE A 120 -0.20 18.03 5.87
N PHE A 121 0.68 17.12 5.47
CA PHE A 121 2.09 17.43 5.23
C PHE A 121 2.30 18.42 4.08
N LEU A 122 1.40 18.45 3.10
CA LEU A 122 1.42 19.36 1.95
C LEU A 122 0.97 20.80 2.28
N GLN A 123 0.50 21.08 3.50
CA GLN A 123 0.17 22.43 3.95
C GLN A 123 1.42 23.32 4.01
N SER A 124 1.29 24.58 3.60
CA SER A 124 2.42 25.52 3.48
C SER A 124 3.19 25.69 4.79
N GLU A 125 2.48 25.72 5.91
CA GLU A 125 3.02 25.89 7.25
C GLU A 125 3.84 24.67 7.69
N VAL A 126 3.35 23.46 7.38
CA VAL A 126 4.03 22.19 7.68
C VAL A 126 5.29 22.05 6.82
N LEU A 127 5.20 22.35 5.52
CA LEU A 127 6.37 22.36 4.63
C LEU A 127 7.43 23.37 5.11
N ALA A 128 7.02 24.58 5.52
CA ALA A 128 7.92 25.59 6.04
C ALA A 128 8.61 25.15 7.34
N GLN A 129 7.88 24.52 8.27
CA GLN A 129 8.42 23.97 9.52
C GLN A 129 9.55 22.96 9.25
N HIS A 130 9.39 22.13 8.22
CA HIS A 130 10.40 21.13 7.84
C HIS A 130 11.40 21.64 6.78
N ARG A 131 11.32 22.93 6.40
CA ARG A 131 12.10 23.56 5.34
C ARG A 131 12.04 22.78 4.02
N VAL A 132 10.88 22.27 3.65
CA VAL A 132 10.65 21.48 2.42
C VAL A 132 10.27 22.41 1.27
N ASP A 133 10.81 22.15 0.09
CA ASP A 133 10.43 22.80 -1.16
C ASP A 133 9.09 22.21 -1.66
N PRO A 134 8.01 23.01 -1.76
CA PRO A 134 6.70 22.52 -2.20
C PRO A 134 6.73 21.93 -3.62
N THR A 135 7.73 22.25 -4.44
CA THR A 135 7.87 21.71 -5.80
C THR A 135 8.60 20.37 -5.86
N ARG A 136 9.05 19.84 -4.71
CA ARG A 136 9.93 18.65 -4.61
C ARG A 136 9.46 17.62 -3.57
N VAL A 137 8.15 17.43 -3.49
CA VAL A 137 7.51 16.40 -2.66
C VAL A 137 7.11 15.20 -3.52
N CYS A 138 7.40 13.98 -3.09
CA CYS A 138 6.91 12.76 -3.72
C CYS A 138 6.19 11.84 -2.73
N VAL A 139 5.39 10.92 -3.26
CA VAL A 139 4.88 9.75 -2.55
C VAL A 139 5.59 8.49 -3.05
N ALA A 140 5.76 7.52 -2.18
CA ALA A 140 6.41 6.26 -2.49
C ALA A 140 5.79 5.13 -1.67
N GLY A 141 5.87 3.92 -2.19
CA GLY A 141 5.50 2.75 -1.43
C GLY A 141 5.73 1.46 -2.17
N ASP A 142 5.71 0.36 -1.42
CA ASP A 142 5.94 -0.97 -1.96
C ASP A 142 4.73 -1.90 -1.77
N SER A 143 4.45 -2.78 -2.74
CA SER A 143 3.33 -3.72 -2.68
C SER A 143 1.99 -3.02 -2.37
N ALA A 144 1.37 -3.30 -1.21
CA ALA A 144 0.18 -2.62 -0.70
C ALA A 144 0.40 -1.10 -0.47
N GLY A 145 1.57 -0.70 0.01
CA GLY A 145 1.95 0.71 0.12
C GLY A 145 2.11 1.38 -1.26
N GLY A 146 2.52 0.62 -2.27
CA GLY A 146 2.54 1.08 -3.66
C GLY A 146 1.14 1.30 -4.23
N ASN A 147 0.17 0.45 -3.85
CA ASN A 147 -1.25 0.69 -4.14
C ASN A 147 -1.73 1.99 -3.49
N LEU A 148 -1.46 2.16 -2.19
CA LEU A 148 -1.80 3.37 -1.44
C LEU A 148 -1.15 4.63 -2.05
N ALA A 149 0.10 4.54 -2.51
CA ALA A 149 0.81 5.65 -3.14
C ALA A 149 0.17 6.09 -4.46
N ALA A 150 -0.25 5.13 -5.28
CA ALA A 150 -0.98 5.41 -6.51
C ALA A 150 -2.34 6.06 -6.23
N ALA A 151 -3.11 5.47 -5.30
CA ALA A 151 -4.45 5.98 -4.93
C ALA A 151 -4.39 7.40 -4.35
N VAL A 152 -3.45 7.67 -3.43
CA VAL A 152 -3.26 9.01 -2.86
C VAL A 152 -2.86 10.03 -3.94
N ALA A 153 -1.95 9.66 -4.85
CA ALA A 153 -1.54 10.55 -5.92
C ALA A 153 -2.71 10.93 -6.84
N GLN A 154 -3.58 9.97 -7.16
CA GLN A 154 -4.80 10.20 -7.93
C GLN A 154 -5.78 11.10 -7.17
N GLN A 155 -6.13 10.75 -5.93
CA GLN A 155 -7.09 11.51 -5.12
C GLN A 155 -6.64 12.96 -4.88
N LEU A 156 -5.36 13.19 -4.57
CA LEU A 156 -4.84 14.54 -4.36
C LEU A 156 -4.83 15.39 -5.64
N SER A 157 -4.75 14.77 -6.82
CA SER A 157 -4.78 15.50 -8.08
C SER A 157 -6.17 16.08 -8.39
N GLU A 158 -7.21 15.49 -7.79
CA GLU A 158 -8.61 15.88 -7.94
C GLU A 158 -9.12 16.72 -6.76
N ASP A 159 -8.42 16.73 -5.62
CA ASP A 159 -8.81 17.51 -4.43
C ASP A 159 -8.49 19.02 -4.61
N PRO A 160 -9.50 19.91 -4.71
CA PRO A 160 -9.31 21.34 -4.92
C PRO A 160 -8.71 22.07 -3.70
N GLU A 161 -8.75 21.48 -2.51
CA GLU A 161 -8.17 22.04 -1.29
C GLU A 161 -6.64 21.91 -1.27
N VAL A 162 -6.08 20.96 -2.02
CA VAL A 162 -4.64 20.70 -2.04
C VAL A 162 -3.94 21.60 -3.06
N LYS A 163 -3.17 22.57 -2.56
CA LYS A 163 -2.46 23.55 -3.41
C LYS A 163 -1.08 23.06 -3.84
N THR A 164 -0.41 22.29 -3.00
CA THR A 164 0.91 21.73 -3.29
C THR A 164 0.78 20.42 -4.06
N LYS A 165 1.33 20.36 -5.27
CA LYS A 165 1.27 19.17 -6.11
C LYS A 165 2.43 18.23 -5.83
N LEU A 166 2.16 16.93 -5.84
CA LEU A 166 3.21 15.91 -5.85
C LEU A 166 4.01 15.98 -7.14
N LYS A 167 5.34 15.90 -7.03
CA LYS A 167 6.26 15.96 -8.15
C LYS A 167 6.53 14.59 -8.79
N ALA A 168 6.43 13.53 -8.00
CA ALA A 168 6.64 12.16 -8.44
C ALA A 168 5.87 11.17 -7.55
N GLN A 169 5.59 9.99 -8.12
CA GLN A 169 5.14 8.80 -7.42
C GLN A 169 6.12 7.65 -7.70
N ILE A 170 6.53 6.92 -6.67
CA ILE A 170 7.47 5.80 -6.77
C ILE A 170 6.74 4.53 -6.33
N LEU A 171 6.43 3.66 -7.29
CA LEU A 171 5.60 2.47 -7.06
C LEU A 171 6.47 1.21 -7.18
N LEU A 172 6.81 0.59 -6.04
CA LEU A 172 7.62 -0.63 -6.01
C LEU A 172 6.70 -1.85 -6.02
N TYR A 173 6.68 -2.61 -7.13
CA TYR A 173 5.82 -3.80 -7.32
C TYR A 173 4.38 -3.64 -6.78
N PRO A 174 3.64 -2.58 -7.17
CA PRO A 174 2.39 -2.19 -6.53
C PRO A 174 1.24 -3.18 -6.79
N ALA A 175 0.35 -3.35 -5.80
CA ALA A 175 -0.87 -4.14 -5.93
C ALA A 175 -2.02 -3.32 -6.56
N LEU A 176 -2.03 -3.14 -7.88
CA LEU A 176 -2.91 -2.16 -8.55
C LEU A 176 -4.30 -2.63 -8.93
N GLN A 177 -4.63 -3.91 -8.80
CA GLN A 177 -5.95 -4.42 -9.19
C GLN A 177 -6.32 -5.69 -8.43
N ALA A 178 -7.60 -5.79 -8.10
CA ALA A 178 -8.23 -6.99 -7.52
C ALA A 178 -9.24 -7.65 -8.48
N LEU A 179 -9.43 -7.14 -9.70
CA LEU A 179 -10.48 -7.56 -10.64
C LEU A 179 -10.24 -8.94 -11.27
N ASP A 180 -8.98 -9.29 -11.54
CA ASP A 180 -8.56 -10.58 -12.09
C ASP A 180 -7.37 -11.14 -11.30
N LEU A 181 -7.62 -12.16 -10.49
CA LEU A 181 -6.60 -12.87 -9.70
C LEU A 181 -6.11 -14.14 -10.42
N ASN A 182 -6.37 -14.26 -11.73
CA ASN A 182 -5.93 -15.35 -12.61
C ASN A 182 -5.06 -14.86 -13.80
N LEU A 183 -4.48 -13.66 -13.70
CA LEU A 183 -3.49 -13.18 -14.67
C LEU A 183 -2.36 -14.21 -14.88
N PRO A 184 -1.67 -14.22 -16.04
CA PRO A 184 -0.52 -15.10 -16.28
C PRO A 184 0.48 -15.15 -15.13
N SER A 185 0.84 -13.98 -14.57
CA SER A 185 1.76 -13.88 -13.44
C SER A 185 1.21 -14.45 -12.12
N TYR A 186 -0.11 -14.38 -11.87
CA TYR A 186 -0.73 -15.03 -10.72
C TYR A 186 -0.68 -16.56 -10.84
N ARG A 187 -0.83 -17.09 -12.06
CA ARG A 187 -0.79 -18.53 -12.36
C ARG A 187 0.63 -19.08 -12.32
N ASP A 188 1.59 -18.38 -12.94
CA ASP A 188 2.99 -18.80 -12.96
C ASP A 188 3.64 -18.73 -11.57
N ASN A 189 3.11 -17.87 -10.69
CA ASN A 189 3.62 -17.69 -9.33
C ASN A 189 2.70 -18.29 -8.25
N ASP A 190 1.75 -19.15 -8.62
CA ASP A 190 0.70 -19.68 -7.72
C ASP A 190 1.25 -20.21 -6.39
N ASN A 191 2.38 -20.93 -6.45
CA ASN A 191 3.02 -21.59 -5.31
C ASN A 191 4.42 -21.05 -5.00
N LYS A 192 4.75 -19.81 -5.41
CA LYS A 192 6.07 -19.24 -5.14
C LYS A 192 6.25 -18.94 -3.65
N PRO A 193 7.50 -19.07 -3.13
CA PRO A 193 7.79 -18.67 -1.77
C PRO A 193 7.55 -17.17 -1.57
N LEU A 194 7.29 -16.75 -0.33
CA LEU A 194 6.96 -15.39 0.12
C LEU A 194 5.53 -14.93 -0.16
N LEU A 195 5.09 -14.95 -1.42
CA LEU A 195 3.76 -14.46 -1.80
C LEU A 195 3.09 -15.41 -2.81
N PRO A 196 2.58 -16.57 -2.35
CA PRO A 196 1.75 -17.42 -3.18
C PRO A 196 0.39 -16.77 -3.45
N ARG A 197 -0.29 -17.20 -4.51
CA ARG A 197 -1.56 -16.62 -4.95
C ARG A 197 -2.64 -16.66 -3.87
N TRP A 198 -2.75 -17.75 -3.12
CA TRP A 198 -3.74 -17.87 -2.05
C TRP A 198 -3.55 -16.81 -0.96
N LEU A 199 -2.30 -16.44 -0.67
CA LEU A 199 -1.99 -15.44 0.34
C LEU A 199 -2.35 -14.04 -0.18
N MET A 200 -2.10 -13.77 -1.46
CA MET A 200 -2.54 -12.52 -2.10
C MET A 200 -4.06 -12.37 -2.12
N VAL A 201 -4.80 -13.45 -2.41
CA VAL A 201 -6.27 -13.49 -2.29
C VAL A 201 -6.70 -13.16 -0.87
N ARG A 202 -6.04 -13.74 0.13
CA ARG A 202 -6.35 -13.48 1.54
C ARG A 202 -6.08 -12.02 1.94
N PHE A 203 -5.00 -11.41 1.47
CA PHE A 203 -4.73 -9.98 1.71
C PHE A 203 -5.81 -9.09 1.09
N TRP A 204 -6.19 -9.34 -0.17
CA TRP A 204 -7.28 -8.61 -0.81
C TRP A 204 -8.59 -8.77 -0.06
N SER A 205 -8.98 -9.99 0.28
CA SER A 205 -10.25 -10.22 0.97
C SER A 205 -10.27 -9.51 2.32
N GLU A 206 -9.26 -9.71 3.17
CA GLU A 206 -9.20 -9.12 4.51
C GLU A 206 -9.15 -7.59 4.49
N TYR A 207 -8.54 -7.01 3.45
CA TYR A 207 -8.55 -5.57 3.24
C TYR A 207 -9.97 -5.03 3.10
N PHE A 208 -10.91 -5.79 2.52
CA PHE A 208 -12.31 -5.38 2.37
C PHE A 208 -13.23 -5.93 3.47
N THR A 209 -13.08 -7.21 3.85
CA THR A 209 -13.94 -7.93 4.81
C THR A 209 -13.30 -9.26 5.25
N SER A 210 -13.67 -9.77 6.42
CA SER A 210 -13.32 -11.15 6.83
C SER A 210 -14.42 -12.16 6.49
N ASP A 211 -15.33 -11.81 5.57
CA ASP A 211 -16.35 -12.73 5.07
C ASP A 211 -15.71 -13.80 4.16
N PRO A 212 -15.76 -15.09 4.54
CA PRO A 212 -15.20 -16.18 3.74
C PRO A 212 -15.78 -16.27 2.34
N ALA A 213 -17.02 -15.82 2.12
CA ALA A 213 -17.66 -15.85 0.81
C ALA A 213 -16.94 -14.95 -0.20
N LEU A 214 -16.42 -13.79 0.22
CA LEU A 214 -15.63 -12.94 -0.66
C LEU A 214 -14.27 -13.58 -0.96
N GLN A 215 -13.61 -14.15 0.06
CA GLN A 215 -12.33 -14.83 -0.14
C GLN A 215 -12.47 -16.02 -1.10
N GLU A 216 -13.51 -16.83 -0.98
CA GLU A 216 -13.79 -17.95 -1.88
C GLU A 216 -14.12 -17.48 -3.31
N ALA A 217 -14.92 -16.43 -3.44
CA ALA A 217 -15.22 -15.83 -4.73
C ALA A 217 -13.95 -15.27 -5.41
N MET A 218 -13.08 -14.59 -4.67
CA MET A 218 -11.78 -14.11 -5.16
C MET A 218 -10.84 -15.27 -5.52
N ALA A 219 -10.76 -16.30 -4.68
CA ALA A 219 -9.95 -17.50 -4.93
C ALA A 219 -10.37 -18.23 -6.20
N SER A 220 -11.66 -18.18 -6.55
CA SER A 220 -12.20 -18.76 -7.78
C SER A 220 -12.29 -17.78 -8.95
N ASN A 221 -11.88 -16.52 -8.76
CA ASN A 221 -11.96 -15.42 -9.72
C ASN A 221 -13.39 -15.15 -10.25
N LYS A 222 -14.36 -15.18 -9.32
CA LYS A 222 -15.81 -15.02 -9.54
C LYS A 222 -16.43 -14.03 -8.55
N HIS A 223 -15.71 -12.97 -8.20
CA HIS A 223 -16.17 -11.94 -7.25
C HIS A 223 -16.70 -10.68 -7.94
N VAL A 224 -16.21 -10.34 -9.14
CA VAL A 224 -16.70 -9.17 -9.90
C VAL A 224 -18.03 -9.49 -10.58
N PRO A 225 -19.13 -8.78 -10.29
CA PRO A 225 -20.45 -9.10 -10.82
C PRO A 225 -20.61 -8.68 -12.29
N ALA A 226 -21.63 -9.22 -12.97
CA ALA A 226 -21.85 -8.97 -14.40
C ALA A 226 -22.04 -7.48 -14.74
N GLU A 227 -22.69 -6.74 -13.84
CA GLU A 227 -22.94 -5.31 -13.95
C GLU A 227 -21.63 -4.49 -13.95
N ALA A 228 -20.59 -5.00 -13.30
CA ALA A 228 -19.25 -4.41 -13.25
C ALA A 228 -18.30 -4.96 -14.32
N SER A 229 -18.78 -5.77 -15.27
CA SER A 229 -17.94 -6.39 -16.32
C SER A 229 -17.25 -5.37 -17.23
N HIS A 230 -17.76 -4.14 -17.31
CA HIS A 230 -17.11 -3.03 -18.01
C HIS A 230 -15.71 -2.71 -17.45
N LEU A 231 -15.41 -3.07 -16.19
CA LEU A 231 -14.09 -2.92 -15.59
C LEU A 231 -13.07 -3.93 -16.12
N PHE A 232 -13.50 -5.06 -16.72
CA PHE A 232 -12.58 -6.07 -17.24
C PHE A 232 -11.69 -5.58 -18.38
N GLN A 233 -12.05 -4.45 -19.02
CA GLN A 233 -11.17 -3.80 -19.99
C GLN A 233 -9.81 -3.41 -19.40
N PHE A 234 -9.76 -3.05 -18.11
CA PHE A 234 -8.52 -2.63 -17.43
C PHE A 234 -7.59 -3.80 -17.09
N VAL A 235 -8.11 -5.03 -17.12
CA VAL A 235 -7.35 -6.27 -16.86
C VAL A 235 -7.32 -7.19 -18.07
N ASN A 236 -7.68 -6.68 -19.25
CA ASN A 236 -7.59 -7.43 -20.50
C ASN A 236 -6.12 -7.58 -20.93
N TRP A 237 -5.42 -8.54 -20.34
CA TRP A 237 -4.01 -8.77 -20.61
C TRP A 237 -3.75 -9.27 -22.04
N SER A 238 -4.77 -9.73 -22.77
CA SER A 238 -4.62 -10.07 -24.20
C SER A 238 -4.33 -8.84 -25.07
N SER A 239 -4.73 -7.65 -24.64
CA SER A 239 -4.37 -6.39 -25.31
C SER A 239 -3.22 -5.67 -24.60
N LEU A 240 -3.13 -5.78 -23.26
CA LEU A 240 -2.15 -5.03 -22.47
C LEU A 240 -0.76 -5.67 -22.40
N LEU A 241 -0.64 -7.01 -22.45
CA LEU A 241 0.66 -7.68 -22.39
C LEU A 241 1.23 -7.89 -23.80
N PRO A 242 2.52 -7.57 -24.04
CA PRO A 242 3.22 -7.96 -25.26
C PRO A 242 3.18 -9.48 -25.48
N ALA A 243 3.16 -9.94 -26.73
CA ALA A 243 3.04 -11.36 -27.07
C ALA A 243 4.07 -12.25 -26.36
N GLY A 244 5.33 -11.81 -26.26
CA GLY A 244 6.39 -12.55 -25.58
C GLY A 244 6.20 -12.69 -24.05
N MET A 245 5.39 -11.83 -23.43
CA MET A 245 5.07 -11.90 -21.99
C MET A 245 3.81 -12.73 -21.71
N ARG A 246 3.02 -13.11 -22.72
CA ARG A 246 1.83 -13.96 -22.55
C ARG A 246 2.19 -15.42 -22.33
N GLY A 247 3.40 -15.84 -22.73
CA GLY A 247 3.83 -17.24 -22.60
C GLY A 247 2.89 -18.20 -23.32
N ALA A 248 2.58 -19.33 -22.67
CA ALA A 248 1.62 -20.32 -23.17
C ALA A 248 0.18 -20.07 -22.66
N HIS A 249 -0.10 -18.92 -22.04
CA HIS A 249 -1.41 -18.66 -21.45
C HIS A 249 -2.42 -18.26 -22.52
N GLU A 250 -3.60 -18.89 -22.48
CA GLU A 250 -4.77 -18.47 -23.23
C GLU A 250 -5.61 -17.49 -22.43
N TYR A 251 -6.06 -16.41 -23.08
CA TYR A 251 -6.90 -15.42 -22.43
C TYR A 251 -8.31 -15.95 -22.24
N SER A 252 -8.78 -15.89 -21.00
CA SER A 252 -10.18 -16.04 -20.64
C SER A 252 -10.59 -14.82 -19.83
N ALA A 253 -11.64 -14.13 -20.25
CA ALA A 253 -12.20 -13.04 -19.45
C ALA A 253 -12.61 -13.54 -18.04
N PRO A 254 -12.48 -12.72 -17.00
CA PRO A 254 -12.96 -13.08 -15.67
C PRO A 254 -14.46 -13.44 -15.72
N ARG A 255 -14.87 -14.44 -14.93
CA ARG A 255 -16.27 -14.88 -14.93
C ARG A 255 -17.06 -14.00 -13.98
N ALA A 256 -18.22 -13.53 -14.44
CA ALA A 256 -19.11 -12.74 -13.61
C ALA A 256 -19.51 -13.51 -12.33
N GLY A 257 -19.36 -12.84 -11.20
CA GLY A 257 -19.71 -13.28 -9.86
C GLY A 257 -21.12 -12.86 -9.41
N SER A 258 -21.43 -13.13 -8.15
CA SER A 258 -22.69 -12.69 -7.53
C SER A 258 -22.68 -11.18 -7.27
N ALA A 259 -23.75 -10.49 -7.67
CA ALA A 259 -23.98 -9.08 -7.35
C ALA A 259 -24.15 -8.83 -5.84
N GLU A 260 -24.42 -9.86 -5.04
CA GLU A 260 -24.57 -9.73 -3.59
C GLU A 260 -23.27 -9.27 -2.89
N LEU A 261 -22.13 -9.85 -3.26
CA LEU A 261 -20.84 -9.51 -2.66
C LEU A 261 -20.45 -8.07 -3.01
N ALA A 262 -20.67 -7.64 -4.25
CA ALA A 262 -20.42 -6.26 -4.66
C ALA A 262 -21.35 -5.25 -3.97
N ARG A 263 -22.61 -5.60 -3.71
CA ARG A 263 -23.52 -4.74 -2.93
C ARG A 263 -23.07 -4.63 -1.47
N ARG A 264 -22.57 -5.72 -0.89
CA ARG A 264 -22.15 -5.75 0.52
C ARG A 264 -20.77 -5.13 0.74
N TYR A 265 -19.88 -5.29 -0.23
CA TYR A 265 -18.48 -4.89 -0.17
C TYR A 265 -18.06 -4.17 -1.46
N PRO A 266 -18.63 -2.99 -1.77
CA PRO A 266 -18.38 -2.33 -3.06
C PRO A 266 -16.91 -1.92 -3.25
N GLY A 267 -16.14 -1.75 -2.17
CA GLY A 267 -14.76 -1.27 -2.22
C GLY A 267 -13.78 -2.14 -3.01
N PHE A 268 -14.06 -3.43 -3.28
CA PHE A 268 -13.18 -4.23 -4.14
C PHE A 268 -13.29 -3.90 -5.63
N LEU A 269 -14.27 -3.08 -6.00
CA LEU A 269 -14.49 -2.58 -7.36
C LEU A 269 -13.93 -1.17 -7.58
N ASP A 270 -13.45 -0.51 -6.52
CA ASP A 270 -12.83 0.81 -6.55
C ASP A 270 -11.38 0.73 -7.07
#